data_AF-A0A924E6T0-F1
#
_entry.id   AF-A0A924E6T0-F1
#
_cell.length_a   1.000
_cell.length_b   1.000
_cell.length_c   1.000
_cell.angle_alpha   90.00
_cell.angle_beta   90.00
_cell.angle_gamma   90.00
#
_symmetry.space_group_name_H-M   'P 1'
#
loop_
_entity.id
_entity.type
_entity.pdbx_description
1 polymer ?
#
loop_
_entity_poly.entity_id
_entity_poly.type
_entity_poly.pdbx_seq_one_letter_code
_entity_poly.pdbx_strand_id
1 'polypeptide(L)'
;IAWVSELVGIAGGDDCFPELAKEPMGKGRIIADGSTIVARNPDIILGSWCGRRFRPAHVRARPGWADVNAVQNDQLFEIKSAEILQPGPAALTDGIEQIHQIVMDWSLQHG
;
A
#
# COMPACT_ATOMS: atom_id res chain seq x y z
N ILE A 1 -4.83 3.49 12.62
CA ILE A 1 -3.89 3.65 11.49
C ILE A 1 -4.52 4.40 10.30
N ALA A 2 -5.54 5.26 10.49
CA ALA A 2 -6.17 6.01 9.37
C ALA A 2 -5.19 6.91 8.63
N TRP A 3 -4.20 7.43 9.37
CA TRP A 3 -3.14 8.26 8.85
C TRP A 3 -2.39 7.62 7.68
N VAL A 4 -2.32 6.28 7.55
CA VAL A 4 -1.63 5.66 6.40
C VAL A 4 -2.29 6.08 5.08
N SER A 5 -3.63 6.08 5.02
CA SER A 5 -4.39 6.55 3.87
C SER A 5 -4.19 8.06 3.63
N GLU A 6 -4.10 8.85 4.70
CA GLU A 6 -3.82 10.29 4.60
C GLU A 6 -2.42 10.55 4.04
N LEU A 7 -1.41 9.80 4.50
CA LEU A 7 -0.04 9.89 4.02
C LEU A 7 0.08 9.51 2.55
N VAL A 8 -0.67 8.48 2.10
CA VAL A 8 -0.76 8.13 0.67
C VAL A 8 -1.28 9.32 -0.14
N GLY A 9 -2.36 9.95 0.32
CA GLY A 9 -2.92 11.15 -0.31
C GLY A 9 -1.93 12.32 -0.37
N ILE A 10 -1.26 12.62 0.74
CA ILE A 10 -0.27 13.71 0.81
C ILE A 10 0.95 13.42 -0.08
N ALA A 11 1.35 12.15 -0.19
CA ALA A 11 2.46 11.70 -1.03
C ALA A 11 2.14 11.74 -2.54
N GLY A 12 0.89 12.03 -2.92
CA GLY A 12 0.45 12.14 -4.32
C GLY A 12 -0.20 10.88 -4.90
N GLY A 13 -0.49 9.88 -4.07
CA GLY A 13 -1.23 8.68 -4.48
C GLY A 13 -2.70 8.73 -4.09
N ASP A 14 -3.50 7.87 -4.72
CA ASP A 14 -4.89 7.63 -4.33
C ASP A 14 -5.01 6.32 -3.55
N ASP A 15 -5.72 6.34 -2.41
CA ASP A 15 -6.05 5.11 -1.69
C ASP A 15 -6.97 4.25 -2.56
N CYS A 16 -6.66 2.96 -2.70
CA CYS A 16 -7.42 2.01 -3.50
C CYS A 16 -8.82 1.70 -2.90
N PHE A 17 -8.99 1.94 -1.58
CA PHE A 17 -10.20 1.72 -0.81
C PHE A 17 -10.51 2.89 0.13
N PRO A 18 -10.75 4.11 -0.41
CA PRO A 18 -10.93 5.32 0.39
C PRO A 18 -12.18 5.23 1.29
N GLU A 19 -13.16 4.41 0.92
CA GLU A 19 -14.33 4.13 1.74
C GLU A 19 -13.97 3.38 3.03
N LEU A 20 -13.00 2.45 3.00
CA LEU A 20 -12.61 1.64 4.15
C LEU A 20 -11.69 2.41 5.10
N ALA A 21 -10.96 3.42 4.62
CA ALA A 21 -10.11 4.28 5.45
C ALA A 21 -10.88 4.96 6.60
N LYS A 22 -12.19 5.19 6.39
CA LYS A 22 -13.11 5.85 7.34
C LYS A 22 -13.59 4.94 8.47
N GLU A 23 -13.38 3.63 8.38
CA GLU A 23 -13.82 2.69 9.40
C GLU A 23 -13.07 2.91 10.72
N PRO A 24 -13.76 2.99 11.88
CA PRO A 24 -13.13 3.36 13.15
C PRO A 24 -12.15 2.30 13.66
N MET A 25 -12.40 1.02 13.35
CA MET A 25 -11.59 -0.10 13.79
C MET A 25 -10.85 -0.74 12.62
N GLY A 26 -9.64 -1.25 12.88
CA GLY A 26 -8.84 -1.95 11.86
C GLY A 26 -9.56 -3.16 11.25
N LYS A 27 -10.46 -3.81 12.00
CA LYS A 27 -11.28 -4.92 11.50
C LYS A 27 -12.16 -4.52 10.29
N GLY A 28 -12.71 -3.30 10.30
CA GLY A 28 -13.54 -2.78 9.20
C GLY A 28 -12.72 -2.49 7.93
N ARG A 29 -11.40 -2.48 8.03
CA ARG A 29 -10.47 -2.16 6.93
C ARG A 29 -9.88 -3.41 6.28
N ILE A 30 -10.25 -4.60 6.74
CA ILE A 30 -9.75 -5.86 6.20
C ILE A 30 -10.53 -6.19 4.93
N ILE A 31 -9.81 -6.32 3.82
CA ILE A 31 -10.38 -6.84 2.58
C ILE A 31 -10.30 -8.37 2.66
N ALA A 32 -11.44 -9.00 2.99
CA ALA A 32 -11.50 -10.45 3.21
C ALA A 32 -11.45 -11.25 1.90
N ASP A 33 -12.06 -10.71 0.84
CA ASP A 33 -12.04 -11.32 -0.49
C ASP A 33 -10.98 -10.66 -1.37
N GLY A 34 -9.93 -11.42 -1.68
CA GLY A 34 -8.84 -10.97 -2.54
C GLY A 34 -9.28 -10.65 -3.97
N SER A 35 -10.42 -11.17 -4.44
CA SER A 35 -10.97 -10.83 -5.76
C SER A 35 -11.35 -9.36 -5.87
N THR A 36 -11.72 -8.72 -4.74
CA THR A 36 -12.00 -7.29 -4.67
C THR A 36 -10.77 -6.46 -5.03
N ILE A 37 -9.58 -6.89 -4.58
CA ILE A 37 -8.32 -6.19 -4.91
C ILE A 37 -8.00 -6.36 -6.39
N VAL A 38 -8.22 -7.56 -6.94
CA VAL A 38 -8.05 -7.81 -8.37
C VAL A 38 -8.97 -6.91 -9.19
N ALA A 39 -10.24 -6.79 -8.80
CA ALA A 39 -11.21 -5.93 -9.48
C ALA A 39 -10.88 -4.43 -9.39
N ARG A 40 -10.31 -3.98 -8.26
CA ARG A 40 -9.83 -2.60 -8.09
C ARG A 40 -8.55 -2.30 -8.88
N ASN A 41 -7.78 -3.34 -9.20
CA ASN A 41 -6.56 -3.28 -10.00
C ASN A 41 -5.58 -2.17 -9.60
N PRO A 42 -5.03 -2.19 -8.37
CA PRO A 42 -4.10 -1.16 -7.92
C PRO A 42 -2.80 -1.15 -8.73
N ASP A 43 -2.26 0.04 -8.96
CA ASP A 43 -0.97 0.25 -9.64
C ASP A 43 0.24 -0.01 -8.75
N ILE A 44 0.10 0.20 -7.44
CA ILE A 44 1.16 0.03 -6.43
C ILE A 44 0.59 -0.71 -5.23
N ILE A 45 1.37 -1.65 -4.66
CA ILE A 45 1.06 -2.28 -3.38
C ILE A 45 2.18 -2.01 -2.39
N LEU A 46 1.82 -1.34 -1.30
CA LEU A 46 2.70 -1.10 -0.17
C LEU A 46 2.46 -2.13 0.92
N GLY A 47 3.56 -2.70 1.38
CA GLY A 47 3.55 -3.76 2.34
C GLY A 47 4.23 -3.37 3.66
N SER A 48 3.51 -3.42 4.79
CA SER A 48 4.08 -3.15 6.12
C SER A 48 3.60 -4.13 7.19
N TRP A 49 4.53 -4.89 7.80
CA TRP A 49 4.24 -5.87 8.87
C TRP A 49 5.13 -5.65 10.08
N CYS A 50 4.53 -5.67 11.27
CA CYS A 50 5.29 -5.66 12.52
C CYS A 50 6.02 -7.01 12.70
N GLY A 51 7.35 -6.96 12.78
CA GLY A 51 8.19 -8.14 13.09
C GLY A 51 8.27 -9.21 12.00
N ARG A 52 7.77 -8.94 10.79
CA ARG A 52 7.91 -9.84 9.62
C ARG A 52 8.28 -9.04 8.39
N ARG A 53 9.04 -9.66 7.49
CA ARG A 53 9.34 -9.07 6.17
C ARG A 53 8.17 -9.24 5.23
N PHE A 54 7.90 -8.21 4.43
CA PHE A 54 7.04 -8.34 3.27
C PHE A 54 7.65 -9.33 2.28
N ARG A 55 6.82 -10.18 1.68
CA ARG A 55 7.22 -11.18 0.70
C ARG A 55 6.41 -10.97 -0.59
N PRO A 56 6.90 -10.13 -1.52
CA PRO A 56 6.24 -9.91 -2.81
C PRO A 56 5.89 -11.21 -3.54
N ALA A 57 6.74 -12.25 -3.45
CA ALA A 57 6.48 -13.56 -4.05
C ALA A 57 5.16 -14.20 -3.56
N HIS A 58 4.77 -14.01 -2.30
CA HIS A 58 3.50 -14.51 -1.78
C HIS A 58 2.30 -13.76 -2.36
N VAL A 59 2.47 -12.49 -2.73
CA VAL A 59 1.43 -11.70 -3.41
C VAL A 59 1.26 -12.20 -4.85
N ARG A 60 2.38 -12.36 -5.58
CA ARG A 60 2.37 -12.87 -6.97
C ARG A 60 1.78 -14.27 -7.10
N ALA A 61 1.95 -15.11 -6.09
CA ALA A 61 1.43 -16.48 -6.08
C ALA A 61 -0.09 -16.57 -5.83
N ARG A 62 -0.78 -15.47 -5.52
CA ARG A 62 -2.22 -15.49 -5.25
C ARG A 62 -3.01 -15.77 -6.53
N PRO A 63 -3.98 -16.71 -6.52
CA PRO A 63 -4.82 -16.96 -7.68
C PRO A 63 -5.51 -15.69 -8.18
N GLY A 64 -5.42 -15.41 -9.48
CA GLY A 64 -6.03 -14.24 -10.13
C GLY A 64 -5.27 -12.92 -9.96
N TRP A 65 -4.16 -12.88 -9.21
CA TRP A 65 -3.39 -11.64 -8.99
C TRP A 65 -2.35 -11.38 -10.07
N ALA A 66 -2.09 -12.33 -10.96
CA ALA A 66 -1.11 -12.19 -12.03
C ALA A 66 -1.43 -11.02 -12.98
N ASP A 67 -2.70 -10.65 -13.10
CA ASP A 67 -3.18 -9.59 -13.98
C ASP A 67 -3.32 -8.23 -13.28
N VAL A 68 -2.98 -8.14 -12.00
CA VAL A 68 -3.00 -6.86 -11.26
C VAL A 68 -1.83 -5.98 -11.71
N ASN A 69 -2.07 -4.71 -12.03
CA ASN A 69 -1.05 -3.76 -12.51
C ASN A 69 0.20 -3.75 -11.60
N ALA A 70 0.01 -3.67 -10.28
CA ALA A 70 1.11 -3.70 -9.33
C ALA A 70 1.96 -4.99 -9.41
N VAL A 71 1.33 -6.13 -9.76
CA VAL A 71 2.03 -7.42 -9.92
C VAL A 71 2.74 -7.49 -11.26
N GLN A 72 2.08 -7.07 -12.34
CA GLN A 72 2.64 -7.07 -13.70
C GLN A 72 3.85 -6.17 -13.84
N ASN A 73 3.81 -4.99 -13.19
CA ASN A 73 4.83 -3.95 -13.30
C ASN A 73 5.85 -3.97 -12.15
N ASP A 74 5.87 -5.04 -11.36
CA ASP A 74 6.78 -5.23 -10.21
C ASP A 74 6.70 -4.12 -9.12
N GLN A 75 5.55 -3.46 -8.99
CA GLN A 75 5.30 -2.35 -8.05
C GLN A 75 4.85 -2.86 -6.67
N LEU A 76 5.63 -3.77 -6.10
CA LEU A 76 5.37 -4.40 -4.80
C LEU A 76 6.47 -4.02 -3.81
N PHE A 77 6.21 -3.05 -2.94
CA PHE A 77 7.24 -2.46 -2.07
C PHE A 77 7.02 -2.76 -0.59
N GLU A 78 8.11 -2.82 0.17
CA GLU A 78 8.07 -2.89 1.63
C GLU A 78 8.33 -1.50 2.22
N ILE A 79 7.49 -1.07 3.17
CA ILE A 79 7.78 0.06 4.06
C ILE A 79 7.79 -0.48 5.49
N LYS A 80 8.84 -0.20 6.27
CA LYS A 80 8.98 -0.80 7.60
C LYS A 80 7.88 -0.30 8.52
N SER A 81 7.35 -1.20 9.36
CA SER A 81 6.28 -0.84 10.30
C SER A 81 6.67 0.27 11.27
N ALA A 82 7.96 0.36 11.61
CA ALA A 82 8.50 1.43 12.46
C ALA A 82 8.42 2.82 11.80
N GLU A 83 8.39 2.87 10.47
CA GLU A 83 8.39 4.11 9.70
C GLU A 83 6.98 4.57 9.37
N ILE A 84 5.96 3.68 9.34
CA ILE A 84 4.61 4.07 8.88
C ILE A 84 3.45 3.65 9.81
N LEU A 85 3.62 2.60 10.63
CA LEU A 85 2.54 2.07 11.48
C LEU A 85 2.60 2.54 12.94
N GLN A 86 3.67 3.21 13.35
CA GLN A 86 3.77 3.82 14.68
C GLN A 86 3.41 5.31 14.58
N PRO A 87 2.54 5.84 15.47
CA PRO A 87 2.32 7.27 15.55
C PRO A 87 3.60 7.94 16.06
N GLY A 88 4.27 8.72 15.22
CA GLY A 88 5.51 9.40 15.58
C GLY A 88 6.15 10.13 14.40
N PRO A 89 7.27 10.85 14.65
CA PRO A 89 7.92 11.68 13.64
C PRO A 89 8.28 10.90 12.37
N ALA A 90 8.72 9.66 12.50
CA ALA A 90 9.10 8.80 11.37
C ALA A 90 8.00 8.67 10.31
N ALA A 91 6.72 8.61 10.70
CA ALA A 91 5.61 8.55 9.75
C ALA A 91 5.45 9.82 8.92
N LEU A 92 5.85 10.96 9.47
CA LEU A 92 5.79 12.28 8.84
C LEU A 92 7.11 12.70 8.19
N THR A 93 8.15 11.88 8.32
CA THR A 93 9.46 12.07 7.70
C THR A 93 9.77 10.90 6.78
N ASP A 94 10.41 9.86 7.30
CA ASP A 94 10.95 8.74 6.53
C ASP A 94 9.85 7.92 5.84
N GLY A 95 8.71 7.76 6.51
CA GLY A 95 7.55 7.04 5.99
C GLY A 95 6.93 7.74 4.78
N ILE A 96 6.59 9.03 4.91
CA ILE A 96 5.97 9.79 3.82
C ILE A 96 6.93 10.03 2.66
N GLU A 97 8.22 10.27 2.93
CA GLU A 97 9.24 10.43 1.89
C GLU A 97 9.36 9.17 1.03
N GLN A 98 9.37 7.98 1.64
CA GLN A 98 9.39 6.72 0.90
C GLN A 98 8.14 6.50 0.05
N ILE A 99 6.94 6.79 0.59
CA ILE A 99 5.70 6.67 -0.19
C ILE A 99 5.76 7.63 -1.39
N HIS A 100 6.16 8.87 -1.17
CA HIS A 100 6.25 9.88 -2.22
C HIS A 100 7.23 9.46 -3.31
N GLN A 101 8.43 8.97 -2.95
CA GLN A 101 9.41 8.50 -3.91
C GLN A 101 8.85 7.36 -4.77
N ILE A 102 8.20 6.36 -4.14
CA ILE A 102 7.59 5.23 -4.85
C ILE A 102 6.51 5.71 -5.84
N VAL A 103 5.64 6.64 -5.42
CA VAL A 103 4.58 7.19 -6.27
C VAL A 103 5.17 7.96 -7.45
N MET A 104 6.19 8.79 -7.21
CA MET A 104 6.85 9.56 -8.27
C MET A 104 7.60 8.67 -9.26
N ASP A 105 8.32 7.67 -8.79
CA ASP A 105 9.01 6.70 -9.65
C ASP A 105 8.04 5.94 -10.53
N TRP A 106 6.90 5.52 -9.98
CA TRP A 106 5.83 4.90 -10.74
C TRP A 106 5.26 5.85 -11.81
N SER A 107 4.94 7.09 -11.42
CA SER A 107 4.37 8.10 -12.32
C SER A 107 5.32 8.44 -13.47
N LEU A 108 6.63 8.48 -13.24
CA LEU A 108 7.62 8.72 -14.30
C LEU A 108 7.72 7.57 -15.30
N GLN A 109 7.42 6.35 -14.88
CA GLN A 109 7.53 5.15 -15.72
C GLN A 109 6.24 4.79 -16.46
N HIS A 110 5.08 5.15 -15.91
CA HIS A 110 3.77 4.68 -16.38
C HIS A 110 2.75 5.81 -16.66
N GLY A 111 3.09 7.06 -16.35
CA GLY A 111 2.23 8.24 -16.54
C GLY A 111 2.43 8.98 -17.87
#